data_AF-A0A4S4HF05-F1
#
_entry.id   AF-A0A4S4HF05-F1
#
_cell.length_a   1.000
_cell.length_b   1.000
_cell.length_c   1.000
_cell.angle_alpha   90.00
_cell.angle_beta   90.00
_cell.angle_gamma   90.00
#
_symmetry.space_group_name_H-M   'P 1'
#
loop_
_entity.id
_entity.type
_entity.pdbx_description
1 polymer ?
#
loop_
_entity_poly.entity_id
_entity_poly.type
_entity_poly.pdbx_seq_one_letter_code
_entity_poly.pdbx_strand_id
1 'polypeptide(L)'
;MFSINIRTAALSVLTACFAAACSGKDQQTKQISQQGINDAMRLVEIAPSLSSTAIEKELLEIRAREYEYRTQIGDTQADAYIKAFESGINQADDSLARLIFEPEQSNTEEYAY
;
A
#
# COMPACT_ATOMS: atom_id res chain seq x y z
N MET A 1 7.27 5.50 -73.42
CA MET A 1 6.48 5.27 -72.20
C MET A 1 7.07 4.05 -71.51
N PHE A 2 8.09 4.25 -70.66
CA PHE A 2 8.83 3.17 -70.00
C PHE A 2 8.30 3.02 -68.57
N SER A 3 7.70 1.85 -68.28
CA SER A 3 7.24 1.49 -66.94
C SER A 3 8.31 0.63 -66.28
N ILE A 4 8.87 1.12 -65.18
CA ILE A 4 9.67 0.37 -64.22
C ILE A 4 9.28 0.97 -62.85
N ASN A 5 8.87 0.25 -61.81
CA ASN A 5 9.66 -0.67 -60.99
C ASN A 5 8.75 -1.25 -59.87
N ILE A 6 8.77 -2.57 -59.64
CA ILE A 6 9.51 -3.26 -58.56
C ILE A 6 8.99 -2.95 -57.14
N ARG A 7 8.36 -3.99 -56.58
CA ARG A 7 8.37 -4.43 -55.16
C ARG A 7 8.44 -3.32 -54.10
N THR A 8 7.33 -3.11 -53.40
CA THR A 8 7.37 -2.53 -52.06
C THR A 8 6.48 -3.35 -51.14
N ALA A 9 7.12 -4.32 -50.49
CA ALA A 9 6.62 -4.94 -49.28
C ALA A 9 6.62 -3.89 -48.16
N ALA A 10 5.47 -3.62 -47.56
CA ALA A 10 5.37 -2.96 -46.26
C ALA A 10 3.96 -3.17 -45.71
N LEU A 11 3.59 -4.42 -45.42
CA LEU A 11 2.47 -4.70 -44.51
C LEU A 11 3.09 -4.95 -43.12
N SER A 12 3.53 -3.87 -42.49
CA SER A 12 3.99 -3.86 -41.11
C SER A 12 2.76 -4.03 -40.22
N VAL A 13 2.43 -5.27 -39.86
CA VAL A 13 1.37 -5.57 -38.91
C VAL A 13 1.74 -4.97 -37.55
N LEU A 14 0.97 -3.96 -37.20
CA LEU A 14 0.82 -3.27 -35.93
C LEU A 14 1.11 -4.18 -34.71
N THR A 15 2.37 -4.24 -34.28
CA THR A 15 2.81 -4.97 -33.08
C THR A 15 3.50 -4.00 -32.14
N ALA A 16 2.73 -3.09 -31.54
CA ALA A 16 3.20 -2.28 -30.41
C ALA A 16 2.02 -1.56 -29.78
N CYS A 17 1.38 -2.16 -28.76
CA CYS A 17 0.59 -1.43 -27.75
C CYS A 17 0.22 -2.34 -26.56
N PHE A 18 1.18 -3.05 -25.96
CA PHE A 18 0.96 -3.73 -24.67
C PHE A 18 1.89 -3.28 -23.53
N ALA A 19 2.76 -2.29 -23.78
CA ALA A 19 3.70 -1.81 -22.75
C ALA A 19 3.14 -0.72 -21.81
N ALA A 20 1.98 -0.11 -22.12
CA ALA A 20 1.46 1.01 -21.33
C ALA A 20 0.65 0.60 -20.09
N ALA A 21 0.16 -0.65 -20.02
CA ALA A 21 -0.69 -1.10 -18.92
C ALA A 21 0.08 -1.42 -17.62
N CYS A 22 1.36 -1.81 -17.70
CA CYS A 22 2.17 -2.09 -16.52
C CYS A 22 2.62 -0.81 -15.81
N SER A 23 2.96 0.25 -16.56
CA SER A 23 3.46 1.50 -15.97
C SER A 23 2.43 2.22 -15.09
N GLY A 24 1.12 2.09 -15.40
CA GLY A 24 0.06 2.71 -14.61
C GLY A 24 -0.12 2.04 -13.24
N LYS A 25 -0.02 0.71 -13.18
CA LYS A 25 -0.13 -0.06 -11.93
C LYS A 25 1.03 0.20 -10.98
N ASP A 26 2.24 0.38 -11.51
CA ASP A 26 3.41 0.70 -10.69
C ASP A 26 3.29 2.10 -10.07
N GLN A 27 2.84 3.09 -10.85
CA GLN A 27 2.61 4.43 -10.34
C GLN A 27 1.48 4.46 -9.29
N GLN A 28 0.39 3.75 -9.54
CA GLN A 28 -0.72 3.64 -8.58
C GLN A 28 -0.27 2.99 -7.27
N THR A 29 0.52 1.92 -7.33
CA THR A 29 1.07 1.25 -6.15
C THR A 29 1.95 2.19 -5.33
N LYS A 30 2.79 3.01 -5.99
CA LYS A 30 3.61 4.03 -5.30
C LYS A 30 2.77 5.08 -4.59
N GLN A 31 1.70 5.57 -5.23
CA GLN A 31 0.80 6.56 -4.62
C GLN A 31 0.08 5.99 -3.39
N ILE A 32 -0.41 4.75 -3.49
CA ILE A 32 -1.09 4.06 -2.39
C ILE A 32 -0.13 3.76 -1.25
N SER A 33 1.10 3.35 -1.55
CA SER A 33 2.16 3.17 -0.56
C SER A 33 2.49 4.49 0.16
N GLN A 34 2.60 5.60 -0.58
CA GLN A 34 2.80 6.93 0.01
C GLN A 34 1.64 7.34 0.92
N GLN A 35 0.39 6.98 0.57
CA GLN A 35 -0.76 7.21 1.45
C GLN A 35 -0.61 6.46 2.78
N GLY A 36 -0.09 5.23 2.77
CA GLY A 36 0.20 4.48 3.99
C GLY A 36 1.19 5.22 4.91
N ILE A 37 2.26 5.78 4.34
CA ILE A 37 3.21 6.62 5.09
C ILE A 37 2.53 7.87 5.66
N ASN A 38 1.73 8.57 4.85
CA ASN A 38 1.05 9.78 5.29
C ASN A 38 0.09 9.51 6.45
N ASP A 39 -0.68 8.42 6.38
CA ASP A 39 -1.60 8.00 7.44
C ASP A 39 -0.84 7.61 8.72
N ALA A 40 0.32 6.97 8.60
CA ALA A 40 1.18 6.66 9.73
C ALA A 40 1.70 7.93 10.41
N MET A 41 2.24 8.88 9.64
CA MET A 41 2.74 10.15 10.17
C MET A 41 1.63 10.96 10.85
N ARG A 42 0.42 10.98 10.28
CA ARG A 42 -0.74 11.61 10.90
C ARG A 42 -1.07 10.95 12.24
N LEU A 43 -1.08 9.62 12.31
CA LEU A 43 -1.37 8.92 13.56
C LEU A 43 -0.31 9.22 14.62
N VAL A 44 0.97 9.22 14.26
CA VAL A 44 2.08 9.60 15.17
C VAL A 44 1.89 11.01 15.71
N GLU A 45 1.49 11.96 14.86
CA GLU A 45 1.27 13.35 15.26
C GLU A 45 0.13 13.50 16.28
N ILE A 46 -0.99 12.79 16.09
CA ILE A 46 -2.18 12.96 16.93
C ILE A 46 -2.20 12.02 18.14
N ALA A 47 -1.55 10.86 18.08
CA ALA A 47 -1.59 9.82 19.10
C ALA A 47 -1.31 10.30 20.54
N PRO A 48 -0.36 11.21 20.80
CA PRO A 48 -0.11 11.71 22.16
C PRO A 48 -1.30 12.42 22.82
N SER A 49 -2.27 12.89 22.02
CA SER A 49 -3.48 13.56 22.49
C SER A 49 -4.71 12.65 22.54
N LEU A 50 -4.57 11.39 22.10
CA LEU A 50 -5.68 10.44 21.99
C LEU A 50 -5.72 9.47 23.17
N SER A 51 -6.93 9.01 23.49
CA SER A 51 -7.12 7.84 24.36
C SER A 51 -6.87 6.55 23.58
N SER A 52 -6.64 5.43 24.28
CA SER A 52 -6.47 4.10 23.65
C SER A 52 -7.64 3.73 22.73
N THR A 53 -8.89 3.97 23.15
CA THR A 53 -10.08 3.71 22.32
C THR A 53 -10.12 4.60 21.07
N ALA A 54 -9.63 5.85 21.16
CA ALA A 54 -9.53 6.71 19.99
C ALA A 54 -8.46 6.19 19.02
N ILE A 55 -7.31 5.72 19.52
CA ILE A 55 -6.26 5.08 18.69
C ILE A 55 -6.82 3.81 18.02
N GLU A 56 -7.54 2.96 18.75
CA GLU A 56 -8.20 1.78 18.18
C GLU A 56 -9.15 2.15 17.03
N LYS A 57 -9.94 3.21 17.20
CA LYS A 57 -10.83 3.70 16.14
C LYS A 57 -10.05 4.13 14.91
N GLU A 58 -8.96 4.89 15.09
CA GLU A 58 -8.09 5.28 13.97
C GLU A 58 -7.52 4.05 13.24
N LEU A 59 -7.08 3.02 13.97
CA LEU A 59 -6.58 1.77 13.37
C LEU A 59 -7.66 1.00 12.61
N LEU A 60 -8.91 1.02 13.08
CA LEU A 60 -10.04 0.44 12.35
C LEU A 60 -10.31 1.17 11.03
N GLU A 61 -10.13 2.49 10.98
CA GLU A 61 -10.24 3.25 9.74
C GLU A 61 -9.11 2.90 8.75
N ILE A 62 -7.88 2.67 9.23
CA ILE A 62 -6.77 2.15 8.41
C ILE A 62 -7.11 0.78 7.82
N ARG A 63 -7.67 -0.14 8.63
CA ARG A 63 -8.07 -1.48 8.15
C ARG A 63 -9.25 -1.42 7.16
N ALA A 64 -10.19 -0.51 7.37
CA ALA A 64 -11.28 -0.28 6.41
C ALA A 64 -10.72 0.18 5.05
N ARG A 65 -9.74 1.09 5.04
CA ARG A 65 -9.08 1.56 3.82
C ARG A 65 -8.26 0.46 3.13
N GLU A 66 -7.53 -0.35 3.90
CA GLU A 66 -6.84 -1.54 3.36
C GLU A 66 -7.83 -2.47 2.65
N TYR A 67 -8.96 -2.77 3.29
CA TYR A 67 -10.02 -3.60 2.72
C TYR A 67 -10.62 -2.99 1.45
N GLU A 68 -10.80 -1.66 1.42
CA GLU A 68 -11.24 -0.95 0.23
C GLU A 68 -10.25 -1.13 -0.94
N TYR A 69 -8.96 -0.93 -0.71
CA TYR A 69 -7.94 -1.17 -1.74
C TYR A 69 -7.92 -2.62 -2.21
N ARG A 70 -8.08 -3.57 -1.29
CA ARG A 70 -8.08 -4.99 -1.61
C ARG A 70 -9.25 -5.37 -2.51
N THR A 71 -10.44 -4.84 -2.21
CA THR A 71 -11.68 -5.16 -2.93
C THR A 71 -11.82 -4.41 -4.25
N GLN A 72 -11.32 -3.17 -4.36
CA GLN A 72 -11.54 -2.32 -5.52
C GLN A 72 -10.35 -2.26 -6.48
N ILE A 73 -9.12 -2.47 -5.99
CA ILE A 73 -7.88 -2.24 -6.77
C ILE A 73 -7.09 -3.53 -6.93
N GLY A 74 -6.78 -4.20 -5.82
CA GLY A 74 -6.08 -5.48 -5.81
C GLY A 74 -5.15 -5.66 -4.60
N ASP A 75 -4.81 -6.92 -4.34
CA ASP A 75 -4.00 -7.33 -3.19
C ASP A 75 -2.64 -6.64 -3.13
N THR A 76 -1.97 -6.47 -4.27
CA THR A 76 -0.64 -5.82 -4.33
C THR A 76 -0.68 -4.39 -3.79
N GLN A 77 -1.73 -3.63 -4.10
CA GLN A 77 -1.89 -2.25 -3.66
C GLN A 77 -2.27 -2.19 -2.19
N ALA A 78 -3.17 -3.06 -1.73
CA ALA A 78 -3.54 -3.18 -0.32
C ALA A 78 -2.32 -3.54 0.55
N ASP A 79 -1.51 -4.50 0.11
CA ASP A 79 -0.29 -4.92 0.80
C ASP A 79 0.76 -3.79 0.81
N ALA A 80 0.88 -3.04 -0.28
CA ALA A 80 1.78 -1.90 -0.36
C ALA A 80 1.35 -0.75 0.59
N TYR A 81 0.05 -0.53 0.75
CA TYR A 81 -0.50 0.43 1.72
C TYR A 81 -0.15 0.03 3.16
N ILE A 82 -0.52 -1.19 3.58
CA ILE A 82 -0.37 -1.59 4.98
C ILE A 82 1.10 -1.72 5.39
N LYS A 83 1.97 -2.26 4.51
CA LYS A 83 3.42 -2.33 4.77
C LYS A 83 4.04 -0.96 4.95
N ALA A 84 3.61 0.00 4.14
CA ALA A 84 4.10 1.36 4.23
C ALA A 84 3.61 2.05 5.51
N PHE A 85 2.33 1.85 5.90
CA PHE A 85 1.81 2.32 7.18
C PHE A 85 2.59 1.74 8.37
N GLU A 86 2.74 0.42 8.44
CA GLU A 86 3.47 -0.26 9.52
C GLU A 86 4.93 0.21 9.58
N SER A 87 5.58 0.33 8.43
CA SER A 87 6.96 0.83 8.35
C SER A 87 7.06 2.31 8.77
N GLY A 88 6.07 3.13 8.44
CA GLY A 88 6.01 4.54 8.83
C GLY A 88 5.91 4.72 10.35
N ILE A 89 5.04 3.94 11.00
CA ILE A 89 4.93 3.95 12.47
C ILE A 89 6.24 3.50 13.11
N ASN A 90 6.79 2.36 12.68
CA ASN A 90 8.05 1.81 13.21
C ASN A 90 9.24 2.76 13.05
N GLN A 91 9.28 3.59 11.99
CA GLN A 91 10.37 4.54 11.78
C GLN A 91 10.22 5.83 12.59
N ALA A 92 8.98 6.19 12.94
CA ALA A 92 8.68 7.48 13.54
C ALA A 92 8.57 7.41 15.07
N ASP A 93 8.02 6.32 15.62
CA ASP A 93 7.80 6.18 17.06
C ASP A 93 7.78 4.71 17.51
N ASP A 94 8.91 4.24 18.05
CA ASP A 94 9.08 2.87 18.59
C ASP A 94 8.08 2.54 19.71
N SER A 95 7.68 3.53 20.52
CA SER A 95 6.78 3.28 21.66
C SER A 95 5.35 3.08 21.18
N LEU A 96 4.91 3.92 20.25
CA LEU A 96 3.62 3.76 19.58
C LEU A 96 3.59 2.48 18.75
N ALA A 97 4.68 2.14 18.07
CA ALA A 97 4.80 0.91 17.30
C ALA A 97 4.59 -0.34 18.18
N ARG A 98 5.27 -0.40 19.33
CA ARG A 98 5.07 -1.51 20.30
C ARG A 98 3.64 -1.57 20.81
N LEU A 99 3.05 -0.41 21.15
CA LEU A 99 1.67 -0.36 21.63
C LEU A 99 0.67 -0.92 20.58
N ILE A 100 0.92 -0.69 19.30
CA ILE A 100 0.02 -1.10 18.21
C ILE A 100 0.28 -2.55 17.76
N PHE A 101 1.55 -2.94 17.60
CA PHE A 101 1.94 -4.20 16.94
C PHE A 101 2.40 -5.29 17.91
N GLU A 102 2.78 -4.92 19.13
CA GLU A 102 3.26 -5.83 20.18
C GLU A 102 2.49 -5.59 21.49
N PRO A 103 1.15 -5.65 21.51
CA PRO A 103 0.41 -5.52 22.76
C PRO A 103 0.90 -6.63 23.70
N GLU A 104 1.44 -6.24 24.86
CA GLU A 104 2.09 -7.13 25.82
C GLU A 104 1.39 -8.48 25.89
N GLN A 105 2.13 -9.57 25.67
CA GLN A 105 1.66 -10.89 26.06
C GLN A 105 1.49 -10.84 27.58
N SER A 106 0.25 -10.72 28.04
CA SER A 106 -0.10 -10.94 29.43
C SER A 106 0.47 -12.29 29.80
N ASN A 107 1.52 -12.31 30.62
CA ASN A 107 2.01 -13.53 31.25
C ASN A 107 0.83 -14.16 31.99
N THR A 108 0.19 -15.14 31.37
CA THR A 108 -0.54 -16.17 32.08
C THR A 108 0.51 -16.95 32.86
N GLU A 109 0.98 -16.38 33.97
CA GLU A 109 1.51 -17.18 35.06
C GLU A 109 0.34 -18.00 35.60
N GLU A 110 0.20 -19.14 34.96
CA GLU A 110 -0.39 -20.37 35.44
C GLU A 110 -0.27 -20.46 36.97
N TYR A 111 -1.39 -20.23 37.65
CA TYR A 111 -1.55 -20.62 39.05
C TYR A 111 -1.45 -22.14 39.14
N ALA A 112 -0.23 -22.67 39.22
CA ALA A 112 0.02 -24.03 39.65
C ALA A 112 -0.24 -24.09 41.17
N TYR A 113 -1.42 -24.60 41.51
CA TYR A 113 -1.81 -24.99 42.87
C TYR A 113 -0.96 -26.15 43.40
#